data_AF-A0A257W5Z0-F1
#
_entry.id   AF-A0A257W5Z0-F1
#
_cell.length_a   1.000
_cell.length_b   1.000
_cell.length_c   1.000
_cell.angle_alpha   90.00
_cell.angle_beta   90.00
_cell.angle_gamma   90.00
#
_symmetry.space_group_name_H-M   'P 1'
#
loop_
_entity.id
_entity.type
_entity.pdbx_description
1 polymer ?
#
loop_
_entity_poly.entity_id
_entity_poly.type
_entity_poly.pdbx_seq_one_letter_code
_entity_poly.pdbx_strand_id
1 'polypeptide(L)'
;RTTLIIYGVAGILVAVVFWISFRNLPSQHPWCNAAEVGIIGEVPVRVDVPIQHSPLPCKAIVTSVSLWGNCVSQIGTNIGWLFLVTWLPRYLDEVHRVPVLERGLMSSIPIFAGMIGMLAGGPWTDRLAVRWGLRWGRAIPVASSRLAAMAGYGLCLLANTGIFDSWGARAPVYVVIAGLAIVAIATDLGVAAAWAYAQDVGGRHTAAVLGWANMWGNLGAAVAPNVYHKILGETPTLANWNSMFACCAGAFLIAGIAGWFMDSSRPLEGEKKDEG
;
A
#
# COMPACT_ATOMS: atom_id res chain seq x y z
N ARG A 1 -27.94 -7.88 8.59
CA ARG A 1 -28.30 -7.22 9.87
C ARG A 1 -27.43 -7.72 11.03
N THR A 2 -27.40 -9.02 11.33
CA THR A 2 -26.58 -9.60 12.42
C THR A 2 -25.08 -9.28 12.29
N THR A 3 -24.52 -9.44 11.09
CA THR A 3 -23.11 -9.12 10.81
C THR A 3 -22.75 -7.67 11.13
N LEU A 4 -23.61 -6.72 10.77
CA LEU A 4 -23.40 -5.29 11.04
C LEU A 4 -23.45 -4.97 12.54
N ILE A 5 -24.36 -5.62 13.27
CA ILE A 5 -24.47 -5.46 14.73
C ILE A 5 -23.20 -5.97 15.41
N ILE A 6 -22.70 -7.15 15.00
CA ILE A 6 -21.47 -7.73 15.56
C ILE A 6 -20.28 -6.80 15.33
N TYR A 7 -20.07 -6.32 14.10
CA TYR A 7 -18.97 -5.38 13.80
C TYR A 7 -19.13 -4.04 14.54
N GLY A 8 -20.36 -3.54 14.69
CA GLY A 8 -20.64 -2.31 15.44
C GLY A 8 -20.28 -2.41 16.92
N VAL A 9 -20.70 -3.49 17.59
CA VAL A 9 -20.37 -3.72 19.00
C VAL A 9 -18.86 -3.93 19.18
N ALA A 10 -18.23 -4.70 18.31
CA ALA A 10 -16.78 -4.89 18.34
C ALA A 10 -16.02 -3.56 18.17
N GLY A 11 -16.47 -2.68 17.27
CA GLY A 11 -15.90 -1.36 17.08
C GLY A 11 -15.98 -0.47 18.33
N ILE A 12 -17.12 -0.49 19.04
CA ILE A 12 -17.28 0.23 20.32
C ILE A 12 -16.30 -0.30 21.37
N LEU A 13 -16.15 -1.62 21.48
CA LEU A 13 -15.20 -2.23 22.40
C LEU A 13 -13.76 -1.79 22.10
N VAL A 14 -13.35 -1.81 20.83
CA VAL A 14 -12.03 -1.33 20.40
C VAL A 14 -11.85 0.15 20.72
N ALA A 15 -12.86 0.99 20.49
CA ALA A 15 -12.80 2.42 20.80
C ALA A 15 -12.64 2.69 22.30
N VAL A 16 -13.35 1.95 23.15
CA VAL A 16 -13.22 2.05 24.62
C VAL A 16 -11.81 1.63 25.06
N VAL A 17 -11.29 0.51 24.54
CA VAL A 17 -9.93 0.06 24.84
C VAL A 17 -8.91 1.11 24.39
N PHE A 18 -9.07 1.68 23.20
CA PHE A 18 -8.19 2.73 22.69
C PHE A 18 -8.21 3.98 23.59
N TRP A 19 -9.39 4.42 24.02
CA TRP A 19 -9.55 5.58 24.91
C TRP A 19 -8.85 5.40 26.26
N ILE A 20 -8.89 4.19 26.81
CA ILE A 20 -8.25 3.87 28.09
C ILE A 20 -6.73 3.77 27.93
N SER A 21 -6.25 3.15 26.84
CA SER A 21 -4.84 2.78 26.69
C SER A 21 -3.97 3.83 25.99
N PHE A 22 -4.46 4.66 25.07
CA PHE A 22 -3.61 5.55 24.28
C PHE A 22 -3.50 6.97 24.86
N ARG A 23 -2.27 7.52 24.90
CA ARG A 23 -1.96 8.90 25.31
C ARG A 23 -0.99 9.54 24.33
N ASN A 24 -1.02 10.88 24.24
CA ASN A 24 -0.23 11.63 23.28
C ASN A 24 1.25 11.74 23.66
N LEU A 25 1.55 11.73 24.96
CA LEU A 25 2.89 11.85 25.50
C LEU A 25 3.22 10.62 26.37
N PRO A 26 4.45 10.09 26.31
CA PRO A 26 4.90 9.01 27.19
C PRO A 26 4.68 9.37 28.68
N SER A 27 4.96 10.62 29.06
CA SER A 27 4.78 11.12 30.44
C SER A 27 3.33 11.14 30.93
N GLN A 28 2.35 11.10 30.02
CA GLN A 28 0.92 11.02 30.36
C GLN A 28 0.39 9.60 30.47
N HIS A 29 1.19 8.60 30.08
CA HIS A 29 0.74 7.22 30.01
C HIS A 29 0.93 6.51 31.36
N PRO A 30 -0.14 5.96 31.96
CA PRO A 30 -0.10 5.41 33.32
C PRO A 30 0.81 4.19 33.46
N TRP A 31 1.15 3.52 32.36
CA TRP A 31 2.07 2.37 32.35
C TRP A 31 3.48 2.71 31.84
N CYS A 32 3.80 3.99 31.56
CA CYS A 32 5.14 4.37 31.15
C CYS A 32 5.99 4.78 32.37
N ASN A 33 7.22 4.28 32.44
CA ASN A 33 8.13 4.58 33.55
C ASN A 33 9.12 5.72 33.20
N ALA A 34 9.73 6.32 34.21
CA ALA A 34 10.65 7.45 34.02
C ALA A 34 11.90 7.09 33.18
N ALA A 35 12.34 5.83 33.20
CA ALA A 35 13.47 5.38 32.39
C ALA A 35 13.11 5.30 30.89
N GLU A 36 11.91 4.82 30.56
CA GLU A 36 11.35 4.82 29.20
C GLU A 36 11.16 6.24 28.68
N VAL A 37 10.63 7.14 29.52
CA VAL A 37 10.54 8.58 29.20
C VAL A 37 11.93 9.15 28.90
N GLY A 38 12.95 8.74 29.66
CA GLY A 38 14.34 9.14 29.42
C GLY A 38 14.96 8.61 28.11
N ILE A 39 14.56 7.42 27.65
CA ILE A 39 15.05 6.81 26.40
C ILE A 39 14.35 7.41 25.18
N ILE A 40 13.02 7.57 25.25
CA ILE A 40 12.21 8.09 24.14
C ILE A 40 12.39 9.60 24.00
N GLY A 41 12.59 10.29 25.13
CA GLY A 41 12.56 11.74 25.24
C GLY A 41 11.14 12.29 25.22
N GLU A 42 10.96 13.53 25.69
CA GLU A 42 9.76 14.28 25.36
C GLU A 42 9.93 14.85 23.95
N VAL A 43 9.12 14.40 23.00
CA VAL A 43 8.93 15.15 21.76
C VAL A 43 8.47 16.54 22.21
N PRO A 44 9.16 17.65 21.83
CA PRO A 44 8.75 18.98 22.23
C PRO A 44 7.47 19.33 21.48
N VAL A 45 6.34 18.79 21.95
CA VAL A 45 5.05 19.43 21.77
C VAL A 45 5.16 20.64 22.67
N ARG A 46 5.65 21.75 22.12
CA ARG A 46 5.58 23.05 22.77
C ARG A 46 4.08 23.37 22.90
N VAL A 47 3.45 22.90 23.97
CA VAL A 47 2.02 23.11 24.26
C VAL A 47 1.72 24.61 24.44
N ASP A 48 2.74 25.43 24.73
CA ASP A 48 2.61 26.87 24.98
C ASP A 48 3.23 27.80 23.91
N VAL A 49 3.73 27.27 22.79
CA VAL A 49 4.05 28.15 21.64
C VAL A 49 2.84 28.13 20.73
N PRO A 50 2.19 29.28 20.45
CA PRO A 50 1.08 29.32 19.50
C PRO A 50 1.57 28.62 18.24
N ILE A 51 0.78 27.66 17.74
CA ILE A 51 1.07 26.98 16.48
C ILE A 51 1.33 28.09 15.46
N GLN A 52 2.60 28.41 15.23
CA GLN A 52 2.97 29.21 14.08
C GLN A 52 2.60 28.27 12.96
N HIS A 53 1.42 28.53 12.38
CA HIS A 53 1.01 27.94 11.13
C HIS A 53 2.06 28.37 10.11
N SER A 54 3.18 27.65 10.05
CA SER A 54 4.01 27.67 8.86
C SER A 54 3.04 27.32 7.74
N PRO A 55 2.83 28.25 6.79
CA PRO A 55 1.89 28.00 5.72
C PRO A 55 2.35 26.74 5.01
N LEU A 56 1.41 25.82 4.76
CA LEU A 56 1.70 24.59 4.04
C LEU A 56 2.47 24.95 2.76
N PRO A 57 3.61 24.30 2.48
CA PRO A 57 4.40 24.62 1.31
C PRO A 57 3.74 24.02 0.05
N CYS A 58 2.52 24.46 -0.27
CA CYS A 58 1.68 23.95 -1.35
C CYS A 58 2.40 23.99 -2.69
N LYS A 59 3.15 25.08 -2.95
CA LYS A 59 3.96 25.19 -4.16
C LYS A 59 5.02 24.08 -4.21
N ALA A 60 5.77 23.86 -3.13
CA ALA A 60 6.79 22.82 -3.08
C ALA A 60 6.19 21.42 -3.22
N ILE A 61 5.02 21.16 -2.62
CA ILE A 61 4.29 19.90 -2.76
C ILE A 61 3.89 19.66 -4.22
N VAL A 62 3.25 20.64 -4.86
CA VAL A 62 2.71 20.51 -6.22
C VAL A 62 3.81 20.54 -7.28
N THR A 63 4.98 21.14 -7.04
CA THR A 63 6.09 21.14 -8.01
C THR A 63 7.09 20.01 -7.83
N SER A 64 7.00 19.22 -6.75
CA SER A 64 7.98 18.17 -6.47
C SER A 64 7.78 16.93 -7.33
N VAL A 65 8.72 16.68 -8.24
CA VAL A 65 8.77 15.47 -9.07
C VAL A 65 8.83 14.20 -8.20
N SER A 66 9.55 14.26 -7.08
CA SER A 66 9.69 13.17 -6.11
C SER A 66 8.32 12.78 -5.53
N LEU A 67 7.55 13.78 -5.08
CA LEU A 67 6.22 13.55 -4.52
C LEU A 67 5.23 13.04 -5.57
N TRP A 68 5.27 13.59 -6.78
CA TRP A 68 4.44 13.07 -7.87
C TRP A 68 4.81 11.65 -8.28
N GLY A 69 6.10 11.28 -8.22
CA GLY A 69 6.54 9.89 -8.38
C GLY A 69 5.86 8.97 -7.37
N ASN A 70 5.83 9.37 -6.09
CA ASN A 70 5.09 8.64 -5.05
C ASN A 70 3.57 8.61 -5.30
N CYS A 71 2.97 9.73 -5.70
CA CYS A 71 1.52 9.82 -5.98
C CYS A 71 1.11 8.91 -7.14
N VAL A 72 1.83 8.96 -8.26
CA VAL A 72 1.58 8.09 -9.42
C VAL A 72 1.82 6.63 -9.07
N SER A 73 2.84 6.33 -8.25
CA SER A 73 3.07 4.99 -7.72
C SER A 73 1.89 4.48 -6.90
N GLN A 74 1.33 5.30 -6.01
CA GLN A 74 0.15 4.92 -5.23
C GLN A 74 -1.12 4.78 -6.06
N ILE A 75 -1.35 5.63 -7.07
CA ILE A 75 -2.48 5.51 -8.00
C ILE A 75 -2.43 4.14 -8.70
N GLY A 76 -1.31 3.82 -9.34
CA GLY A 76 -1.17 2.58 -10.09
C GLY A 76 -1.22 1.34 -9.19
N THR A 77 -0.61 1.42 -8.00
CA THR A 77 -0.67 0.37 -6.98
C THR A 77 -2.11 0.12 -6.55
N ASN A 78 -2.87 1.16 -6.20
CA ASN A 78 -4.24 1.00 -5.71
C ASN A 78 -5.23 0.58 -6.77
N ILE A 79 -5.00 0.93 -8.05
CA ILE A 79 -5.73 0.31 -9.15
C ILE A 79 -5.50 -1.20 -9.06
N GLY A 80 -4.30 -1.68 -9.35
CA GLY A 80 -4.05 -3.13 -9.42
C GLY A 80 -4.30 -3.90 -8.12
N TRP A 81 -4.08 -3.32 -6.95
CA TRP A 81 -4.31 -3.99 -5.66
C TRP A 81 -5.80 -4.18 -5.37
N LEU A 82 -6.66 -3.20 -5.72
CA LEU A 82 -8.10 -3.28 -5.44
C LEU A 82 -8.77 -4.50 -6.11
N PHE A 83 -8.23 -4.97 -7.23
CA PHE A 83 -8.71 -6.18 -7.91
C PHE A 83 -8.75 -7.39 -6.97
N LEU A 84 -7.71 -7.59 -6.16
CA LEU A 84 -7.57 -8.71 -5.21
C LEU A 84 -8.74 -8.76 -4.23
N VAL A 85 -9.22 -7.60 -3.81
CA VAL A 85 -10.29 -7.47 -2.80
C VAL A 85 -11.67 -7.57 -3.43
N THR A 86 -11.85 -6.97 -4.62
CA THR A 86 -13.19 -6.69 -5.15
C THR A 86 -13.63 -7.60 -6.30
N TRP A 87 -12.71 -7.98 -7.19
CA TRP A 87 -13.05 -8.72 -8.42
C TRP A 87 -12.49 -10.14 -8.49
N LEU A 88 -11.52 -10.48 -7.64
CA LEU A 88 -10.99 -11.85 -7.54
C LEU A 88 -12.09 -12.90 -7.27
N PRO A 89 -13.01 -12.73 -6.31
CA PRO A 89 -14.07 -13.72 -6.09
C PRO A 89 -14.97 -13.89 -7.33
N ARG A 90 -15.23 -12.80 -8.06
CA ARG A 90 -16.02 -12.82 -9.30
C ARG A 90 -15.28 -13.57 -10.42
N TYR A 91 -13.98 -13.35 -10.56
CA TYR A 91 -13.15 -14.08 -11.53
C TYR A 91 -13.17 -15.60 -11.28
N LEU A 92 -13.00 -16.01 -10.02
CA LEU A 92 -13.04 -17.43 -9.64
C LEU A 92 -14.41 -18.08 -9.90
N ASP A 93 -15.49 -17.30 -9.81
CA ASP A 93 -16.84 -17.75 -10.16
C ASP A 93 -17.01 -17.90 -11.67
N GLU A 94 -16.78 -16.82 -12.41
CA GLU A 94 -17.19 -16.75 -13.81
C GLU A 94 -16.28 -17.59 -14.72
N VAL A 95 -14.98 -17.62 -14.43
CA VAL A 95 -13.98 -18.33 -15.25
C VAL A 95 -13.81 -19.77 -14.79
N HIS A 96 -13.66 -19.98 -13.48
CA HIS A 96 -13.27 -21.28 -12.92
C HIS A 96 -14.42 -22.00 -12.19
N ARG A 97 -15.61 -21.38 -12.09
CA ARG A 97 -16.82 -21.96 -11.47
C ARG A 97 -16.57 -22.52 -10.07
N VAL A 98 -15.68 -21.86 -9.32
CA VAL A 98 -15.27 -22.30 -7.98
C VAL A 98 -16.44 -22.12 -6.99
N PRO A 99 -16.82 -23.15 -6.22
CA PRO A 99 -17.88 -23.05 -5.21
C PRO A 99 -17.62 -21.94 -4.19
N VAL A 100 -18.68 -21.34 -3.64
CA VAL A 100 -18.60 -20.15 -2.77
C VAL A 100 -17.66 -20.33 -1.57
N LEU A 101 -17.69 -21.49 -0.89
CA LEU A 101 -16.84 -21.74 0.28
C LEU A 101 -15.35 -21.78 -0.10
N GLU A 102 -15.01 -22.55 -1.14
CA GLU A 102 -13.65 -22.67 -1.65
C GLU A 102 -13.14 -21.33 -2.19
N ARG A 103 -13.99 -20.60 -2.90
CA ARG A 103 -13.70 -19.25 -3.41
C ARG A 103 -13.35 -18.26 -2.30
N GLY A 104 -14.07 -18.30 -1.18
CA GLY A 104 -13.78 -17.48 -0.01
C GLY A 104 -12.40 -17.77 0.56
N LEU A 105 -12.06 -19.05 0.72
CA LEU A 105 -10.73 -19.49 1.16
C LEU A 105 -9.64 -19.07 0.16
N MET A 106 -9.83 -19.31 -1.13
CA MET A 106 -8.86 -18.96 -2.17
C MET A 106 -8.62 -17.44 -2.24
N SER A 107 -9.68 -16.63 -2.10
CA SER A 107 -9.55 -15.17 -2.11
C SER A 107 -8.84 -14.62 -0.86
N SER A 108 -8.84 -15.36 0.24
CA SER A 108 -8.10 -14.98 1.46
C SER A 108 -6.60 -15.21 1.36
N ILE A 109 -6.15 -16.16 0.52
CA ILE A 109 -4.72 -16.54 0.41
C ILE A 109 -3.85 -15.34 0.02
N PRO A 110 -4.16 -14.56 -1.04
CA PRO A 110 -3.34 -13.38 -1.37
C PRO A 110 -3.28 -12.36 -0.23
N ILE A 111 -4.38 -12.14 0.48
CA ILE A 111 -4.43 -11.15 1.58
C ILE A 111 -3.53 -11.57 2.74
N PHE A 112 -3.56 -12.84 3.15
CA PHE A 112 -2.65 -13.38 4.16
C PHE A 112 -1.19 -13.36 3.70
N ALA A 113 -0.95 -13.64 2.42
CA ALA A 113 0.38 -13.54 1.83
C ALA A 113 0.90 -12.09 1.90
N GLY A 114 0.06 -11.10 1.59
CA GLY A 114 0.35 -9.68 1.74
C GLY A 114 0.81 -9.30 3.15
N MET A 115 0.19 -9.84 4.20
CA MET A 115 0.62 -9.61 5.59
C MET A 115 2.09 -9.99 5.82
N ILE A 116 2.56 -11.09 5.24
CA ILE A 116 3.97 -11.51 5.33
C ILE A 116 4.87 -10.48 4.64
N GLY A 117 4.45 -10.00 3.46
CA GLY A 117 5.12 -8.91 2.76
C GLY A 117 5.23 -7.66 3.63
N MET A 118 4.12 -7.21 4.22
CA MET A 118 4.09 -6.01 5.07
C MET A 118 5.07 -6.09 6.24
N LEU A 119 5.12 -7.24 6.94
CA LEU A 119 6.02 -7.45 8.07
C LEU A 119 7.50 -7.49 7.64
N ALA A 120 7.81 -8.08 6.50
CA ALA A 120 9.16 -8.12 5.95
C ALA A 120 9.63 -6.77 5.39
N GLY A 121 8.69 -5.91 4.97
CA GLY A 121 8.95 -4.66 4.26
C GLY A 121 9.74 -3.64 5.08
N GLY A 122 9.42 -3.48 6.37
CA GLY A 122 10.09 -2.55 7.28
C GLY A 122 11.59 -2.86 7.44
N PRO A 123 11.96 -4.03 7.96
CA PRO A 123 13.36 -4.42 8.10
C PRO A 123 14.12 -4.46 6.77
N TRP A 124 13.43 -4.64 5.64
CA TRP A 124 14.04 -4.59 4.31
C TRP A 124 14.38 -3.17 3.89
N THR A 125 13.43 -2.21 3.99
CA THR A 125 13.70 -0.80 3.65
C THR A 125 14.74 -0.18 4.57
N ASP A 126 14.74 -0.50 5.86
CA ASP A 126 15.69 0.09 6.81
C ASP A 126 17.12 -0.39 6.55
N ARG A 127 17.32 -1.68 6.27
CA ARG A 127 18.64 -2.20 5.88
C ARG A 127 19.15 -1.55 4.59
N LEU A 128 18.26 -1.32 3.62
CA LEU A 128 18.61 -0.65 2.37
C LEU A 128 18.91 0.83 2.57
N ALA A 129 18.20 1.52 3.46
CA ALA A 129 18.45 2.91 3.82
C ALA A 129 19.83 3.08 4.48
N VAL A 130 20.20 2.16 5.38
CA VAL A 130 21.55 2.16 6.00
C VAL A 130 22.64 1.88 4.97
N ARG A 131 22.41 0.96 4.02
CA ARG A 131 23.44 0.51 3.08
C ARG A 131 23.63 1.45 1.88
N TRP A 132 22.55 2.02 1.34
CA TRP A 132 22.53 2.75 0.07
C TRP A 132 22.00 4.18 0.19
N GLY A 133 21.76 4.64 1.42
CA GLY A 133 21.25 5.97 1.73
C GLY A 133 19.72 6.06 1.60
N LEU A 134 19.14 7.14 2.13
CA LEU A 134 17.69 7.32 2.23
C LEU A 134 17.00 7.22 0.87
N ARG A 135 17.51 7.92 -0.15
CA ARG A 135 16.93 7.91 -1.50
C ARG A 135 16.71 6.50 -2.02
N TRP A 136 17.79 5.73 -2.16
CA TRP A 136 17.74 4.40 -2.74
C TRP A 136 17.12 3.38 -1.78
N GLY A 137 17.27 3.59 -0.47
CA GLY A 137 16.65 2.79 0.58
C GLY A 137 15.13 2.84 0.59
N ARG A 138 14.52 3.92 0.05
CA ARG A 138 13.06 4.02 -0.11
C ARG A 138 12.62 3.74 -1.56
N ALA A 139 13.32 4.28 -2.55
CA ALA A 139 12.93 4.17 -3.95
C ALA A 139 13.05 2.74 -4.50
N ILE A 140 14.13 2.01 -4.20
CA ILE A 140 14.33 0.64 -4.71
C ILE A 140 13.27 -0.31 -4.17
N PRO A 141 12.98 -0.34 -2.85
CA PRO A 141 11.87 -1.14 -2.34
C PRO A 141 10.54 -0.85 -3.00
N VAL A 142 10.23 0.43 -3.21
CA VAL A 142 8.98 0.81 -3.87
C VAL A 142 8.98 0.34 -5.32
N ALA A 143 9.96 0.73 -6.13
CA ALA A 143 9.98 0.40 -7.54
C ALA A 143 10.00 -1.12 -7.80
N SER A 144 10.90 -1.84 -7.12
CA SER A 144 11.08 -3.28 -7.33
C SER A 144 9.88 -4.11 -6.89
N SER A 145 9.22 -3.76 -5.78
CA SER A 145 7.97 -4.43 -5.37
C SER A 145 6.86 -4.28 -6.41
N ARG A 146 6.68 -3.09 -7.00
CA ARG A 146 5.61 -2.88 -7.99
C ARG A 146 5.93 -3.60 -9.31
N LEU A 147 7.21 -3.71 -9.68
CA LEU A 147 7.63 -4.55 -10.82
C LEU A 147 7.43 -6.05 -10.54
N ALA A 148 7.69 -6.52 -9.31
CA ALA A 148 7.39 -7.90 -8.92
C ALA A 148 5.88 -8.18 -8.92
N ALA A 149 5.05 -7.21 -8.51
CA ALA A 149 3.60 -7.29 -8.62
C ALA A 149 3.13 -7.33 -10.09
N MET A 150 3.74 -6.54 -10.98
CA MET A 150 3.50 -6.68 -12.43
C MET A 150 3.80 -8.11 -12.92
N ALA A 151 4.91 -8.70 -12.49
CA ALA A 151 5.25 -10.09 -12.84
C ALA A 151 4.22 -11.10 -12.30
N GLY A 152 3.65 -10.87 -11.11
CA GLY A 152 2.55 -11.67 -10.55
C GLY A 152 1.30 -11.66 -11.43
N TYR A 153 0.91 -10.51 -11.98
CA TYR A 153 -0.15 -10.43 -12.99
C TYR A 153 0.25 -11.05 -14.34
N GLY A 154 1.52 -10.95 -14.72
CA GLY A 154 2.07 -11.68 -15.86
C GLY A 154 1.90 -13.20 -15.72
N LEU A 155 2.12 -13.74 -14.52
CA LEU A 155 1.86 -15.16 -14.24
C LEU A 155 0.37 -15.52 -14.39
N CYS A 156 -0.54 -14.62 -13.99
CA CYS A 156 -1.98 -14.81 -14.18
C CYS A 156 -2.36 -14.86 -15.68
N LEU A 157 -1.72 -14.04 -16.51
CA LEU A 157 -1.90 -14.08 -17.96
C LEU A 157 -1.41 -15.41 -18.54
N LEU A 158 -0.23 -15.87 -18.12
CA LEU A 158 0.33 -17.16 -18.53
C LEU A 158 -0.53 -18.34 -18.08
N ALA A 159 -1.19 -18.24 -16.93
CA ALA A 159 -2.12 -19.27 -16.47
C ALA A 159 -3.27 -19.49 -17.45
N ASN A 160 -3.73 -18.42 -18.11
CA ASN A 160 -4.88 -18.47 -19.02
C ASN A 160 -4.52 -18.83 -20.47
N THR A 161 -3.25 -19.09 -20.80
CA THR A 161 -2.84 -19.52 -22.15
C THR A 161 -2.89 -21.04 -22.35
N GLY A 162 -3.21 -21.80 -21.29
CA GLY A 162 -3.28 -23.26 -21.33
C GLY A 162 -1.94 -23.98 -21.13
N ILE A 163 -0.84 -23.25 -20.88
CA ILE A 163 0.49 -23.84 -20.64
C ILE A 163 0.47 -24.83 -19.45
N PHE A 164 -0.35 -24.56 -18.45
CA PHE A 164 -0.44 -25.35 -17.22
C PHE A 164 -1.56 -26.41 -17.24
N ASP A 165 -2.29 -26.55 -18.35
CA ASP A 165 -3.41 -27.50 -18.43
C ASP A 165 -2.94 -28.95 -18.30
N SER A 166 -1.70 -29.22 -18.73
CA SER A 166 -1.04 -30.52 -18.58
C SER A 166 -0.79 -30.94 -17.13
N TRP A 167 -0.83 -29.99 -16.17
CA TRP A 167 -0.62 -30.26 -14.75
C TRP A 167 -1.93 -30.64 -14.02
N GLY A 168 -3.05 -30.60 -14.74
CA GLY A 168 -4.37 -31.01 -14.26
C GLY A 168 -5.42 -29.92 -14.44
N ALA A 169 -6.70 -30.32 -14.47
CA ALA A 169 -7.82 -29.44 -14.79
C ALA A 169 -7.98 -28.21 -13.86
N ARG A 170 -7.46 -28.27 -12.63
CA ARG A 170 -7.50 -27.15 -11.66
C ARG A 170 -6.19 -26.36 -11.56
N ALA A 171 -5.13 -26.78 -12.25
CA ALA A 171 -3.81 -26.15 -12.16
C ALA A 171 -3.84 -24.66 -12.54
N PRO A 172 -4.57 -24.20 -13.60
CA PRO A 172 -4.63 -22.78 -13.94
C PRO A 172 -5.13 -21.90 -12.79
N VAL A 173 -6.15 -22.36 -12.04
CA VAL A 173 -6.71 -21.61 -10.90
C VAL A 173 -5.65 -21.39 -9.82
N TYR A 174 -4.91 -22.44 -9.47
CA TYR A 174 -3.88 -22.36 -8.44
C TYR A 174 -2.71 -21.49 -8.87
N VAL A 175 -2.33 -21.50 -10.15
CA VAL A 175 -1.30 -20.61 -10.69
C VAL A 175 -1.75 -19.15 -10.65
N VAL A 176 -3.03 -18.85 -10.95
CA VAL A 176 -3.58 -17.50 -10.78
C VAL A 176 -3.53 -17.07 -9.31
N ILE A 177 -3.95 -17.92 -8.37
CA ILE A 177 -3.88 -17.59 -6.94
C ILE A 177 -2.43 -17.37 -6.48
N ALA A 178 -1.49 -18.18 -6.95
CA ALA A 178 -0.07 -17.99 -6.66
C ALA A 178 0.46 -16.65 -7.24
N GLY A 179 0.08 -16.32 -8.47
CA GLY A 179 0.39 -15.04 -9.11
C GLY A 179 -0.14 -13.86 -8.30
N LEU A 180 -1.41 -13.92 -7.90
CA LEU A 180 -2.05 -12.89 -7.08
C LEU A 180 -1.49 -12.81 -5.65
N ALA A 181 -1.03 -13.93 -5.08
CA ALA A 181 -0.30 -13.93 -3.82
C ALA A 181 1.07 -13.24 -3.96
N ILE A 182 1.77 -13.42 -5.08
CA ILE A 182 2.98 -12.65 -5.39
C ILE A 182 2.65 -11.16 -5.52
N VAL A 183 1.55 -10.80 -6.19
CA VAL A 183 1.08 -9.39 -6.26
C VAL A 183 0.92 -8.81 -4.86
N ALA A 184 0.22 -9.51 -3.98
CA ALA A 184 -0.05 -9.05 -2.62
C ALA A 184 1.22 -8.94 -1.78
N ILE A 185 2.04 -9.99 -1.71
CA ILE A 185 3.34 -9.98 -1.00
C ILE A 185 4.19 -8.82 -1.49
N ALA A 186 4.36 -8.70 -2.81
CA ALA A 186 5.23 -7.70 -3.39
C ALA A 186 4.72 -6.30 -3.06
N THR A 187 3.44 -6.02 -3.32
CA THR A 187 2.83 -4.72 -3.04
C THR A 187 3.04 -4.31 -1.59
N ASP A 188 2.71 -5.20 -0.65
CA ASP A 188 2.76 -4.93 0.78
C ASP A 188 4.18 -4.83 1.32
N LEU A 189 5.13 -5.57 0.74
CA LEU A 189 6.57 -5.47 1.05
C LEU A 189 7.10 -4.05 0.83
N GLY A 190 6.61 -3.35 -0.20
CA GLY A 190 7.03 -2.00 -0.49
C GLY A 190 6.16 -0.90 0.13
N VAL A 191 5.18 -1.24 0.97
CA VAL A 191 4.34 -0.24 1.67
C VAL A 191 5.17 0.50 2.70
N ALA A 192 5.91 -0.20 3.56
CA ALA A 192 6.72 0.42 4.62
C ALA A 192 7.68 1.50 4.07
N ALA A 193 8.31 1.25 2.93
CA ALA A 193 9.20 2.19 2.26
C ALA A 193 8.47 3.46 1.76
N ALA A 194 7.24 3.34 1.26
CA ALA A 194 6.44 4.48 0.79
C ALA A 194 5.97 5.36 1.96
N TRP A 195 5.62 4.75 3.09
CA TRP A 195 5.27 5.47 4.32
C TRP A 195 6.48 6.17 4.92
N ALA A 196 7.61 5.46 5.04
CA ALA A 196 8.85 6.05 5.53
C ALA A 196 9.33 7.19 4.62
N TYR A 197 9.23 7.06 3.31
CA TYR A 197 9.51 8.15 2.37
C TYR A 197 8.70 9.42 2.67
N ALA A 198 7.41 9.30 2.97
CA ALA A 198 6.57 10.46 3.26
C ALA A 198 6.94 11.12 4.59
N GLN A 199 7.45 10.36 5.55
CA GLN A 199 8.04 10.88 6.79
C GLN A 199 9.38 11.58 6.52
N ASP A 200 10.27 10.95 5.74
CA ASP A 200 11.58 11.48 5.37
C ASP A 200 11.47 12.82 4.63
N VAL A 201 10.54 12.94 3.67
CA VAL A 201 10.34 14.17 2.86
C VAL A 201 9.50 15.23 3.57
N GLY A 202 8.57 14.79 4.42
CA GLY A 202 7.57 15.66 5.01
C GLY A 202 8.06 16.50 6.18
N GLY A 203 9.02 16.02 6.97
CA GLY A 203 9.56 16.74 8.13
C GLY A 203 8.43 17.24 9.05
N ARG A 204 8.35 18.56 9.28
CA ARG A 204 7.29 19.20 10.09
C ARG A 204 5.89 19.10 9.47
N HIS A 205 5.81 18.84 8.17
CA HIS A 205 4.58 18.74 7.38
C HIS A 205 4.27 17.30 6.96
N THR A 206 4.84 16.30 7.65
CA THR A 206 4.64 14.86 7.37
C THR A 206 3.18 14.46 7.23
N ALA A 207 2.30 14.94 8.11
CA ALA A 207 0.88 14.66 8.03
C ALA A 207 0.24 15.16 6.72
N ALA A 208 0.64 16.34 6.24
CA ALA A 208 0.13 16.90 5.00
C ALA A 208 0.67 16.16 3.76
N VAL A 209 1.95 15.77 3.78
CA VAL A 209 2.56 14.98 2.70
C VAL A 209 1.94 13.59 2.60
N LEU A 210 1.75 12.92 3.74
CA LEU A 210 1.03 11.65 3.80
C LEU A 210 -0.40 11.79 3.28
N GLY A 211 -1.13 12.81 3.75
CA GLY A 211 -2.50 13.09 3.31
C GLY A 211 -2.58 13.35 1.80
N TRP A 212 -1.68 14.15 1.26
CA TRP A 212 -1.58 14.41 -0.18
C TRP A 212 -1.38 13.12 -0.98
N ALA A 213 -0.38 12.33 -0.62
CA ALA A 213 -0.05 11.12 -1.35
C ALA A 213 -1.15 10.05 -1.22
N ASN A 214 -1.75 9.92 -0.03
CA ASN A 214 -2.86 9.01 0.24
C ASN A 214 -4.14 9.41 -0.52
N MET A 215 -4.42 10.70 -0.67
CA MET A 215 -5.54 11.20 -1.49
C MET A 215 -5.41 10.74 -2.95
N TRP A 216 -4.23 10.90 -3.56
CA TRP A 216 -3.98 10.43 -4.92
C TRP A 216 -4.08 8.91 -5.02
N GLY A 217 -3.57 8.17 -4.02
CA GLY A 217 -3.79 6.74 -3.93
C GLY A 217 -5.27 6.37 -3.93
N ASN A 218 -6.08 6.99 -3.08
CA ASN A 218 -7.52 6.73 -3.00
C ASN A 218 -8.27 7.13 -4.27
N LEU A 219 -7.81 8.16 -4.99
CA LEU A 219 -8.34 8.48 -6.31
C LEU A 219 -8.15 7.31 -7.29
N GLY A 220 -6.98 6.65 -7.25
CA GLY A 220 -6.75 5.42 -8.00
C GLY A 220 -7.75 4.31 -7.65
N ALA A 221 -7.99 4.09 -6.36
CA ALA A 221 -8.99 3.12 -5.90
C ALA A 221 -10.43 3.50 -6.30
N ALA A 222 -10.77 4.79 -6.31
CA ALA A 222 -12.10 5.26 -6.72
C ALA A 222 -12.34 5.07 -8.23
N VAL A 223 -11.30 5.24 -9.06
CA VAL A 223 -11.39 5.08 -10.52
C VAL A 223 -11.36 3.61 -10.93
N ALA A 224 -10.70 2.75 -10.16
CA ALA A 224 -10.50 1.34 -10.50
C ALA A 224 -11.79 0.57 -10.83
N PRO A 225 -12.87 0.58 -10.02
CA PRO A 225 -14.11 -0.14 -10.37
C PRO A 225 -14.72 0.29 -11.71
N ASN A 226 -14.62 1.58 -12.06
CA ASN A 226 -15.12 2.09 -13.34
C ASN A 226 -14.29 1.57 -14.52
N VAL A 227 -12.97 1.53 -14.37
CA VAL A 227 -12.06 0.93 -15.36
C VAL A 227 -12.39 -0.55 -15.53
N TYR A 228 -12.62 -1.26 -14.43
CA TYR A 228 -12.88 -2.71 -14.43
C TYR A 228 -14.19 -3.04 -15.12
N HIS A 229 -15.23 -2.28 -14.79
CA HIS A 229 -16.52 -2.41 -15.43
C HIS A 229 -16.45 -2.14 -16.93
N LYS A 230 -15.68 -1.12 -17.35
CA LYS A 230 -15.48 -0.81 -18.78
C LYS A 230 -14.75 -1.92 -19.54
N ILE A 231 -13.80 -2.60 -18.91
CA ILE A 231 -13.05 -3.70 -19.53
C ILE A 231 -13.88 -5.00 -19.58
N LEU A 232 -14.58 -5.32 -18.50
CA LEU A 232 -15.26 -6.60 -18.34
C LEU A 232 -16.67 -6.61 -18.94
N GLY A 233 -17.39 -5.49 -18.89
CA GLY A 233 -18.80 -5.41 -19.29
C GLY A 233 -19.72 -6.26 -18.41
N GLU A 234 -20.91 -6.57 -18.92
CA GLU A 234 -21.90 -7.38 -18.21
C GLU A 234 -21.56 -8.88 -18.22
N THR A 235 -21.16 -9.40 -19.38
CA THR A 235 -20.81 -10.82 -19.60
C THR A 235 -19.36 -10.94 -20.09
N PRO A 236 -18.37 -10.94 -19.18
CA PRO A 236 -16.97 -10.97 -19.56
C PRO A 236 -16.55 -12.32 -20.15
N THR A 237 -15.80 -12.27 -21.24
CA THR A 237 -15.09 -13.43 -21.79
C THR A 237 -13.73 -13.62 -21.11
N LEU A 238 -13.09 -14.77 -21.32
CA LEU A 238 -11.71 -14.98 -20.86
C LEU A 238 -10.74 -13.93 -21.42
N ALA A 239 -10.96 -13.49 -22.67
CA ALA A 239 -10.16 -12.42 -23.28
C ALA A 239 -10.30 -11.10 -22.50
N ASN A 240 -11.50 -10.74 -22.05
CA ASN A 240 -11.73 -9.54 -21.24
C ASN A 240 -11.02 -9.64 -19.88
N TRP A 241 -11.01 -10.82 -19.26
CA TRP A 241 -10.25 -11.06 -18.02
C TRP A 241 -8.74 -10.97 -18.24
N ASN A 242 -8.23 -11.44 -19.39
CA ASN A 242 -6.83 -11.24 -19.75
C ASN A 242 -6.52 -9.75 -19.97
N SER A 243 -7.38 -8.99 -20.64
CA SER A 243 -7.23 -7.53 -20.75
C SER A 243 -7.24 -6.85 -19.38
N MET A 244 -8.04 -7.35 -18.44
CA MET A 244 -8.12 -6.86 -17.08
C MET A 244 -6.82 -7.11 -16.29
N PHE A 245 -6.24 -8.32 -16.39
CA PHE A 245 -4.93 -8.62 -15.80
C PHE A 245 -3.80 -7.80 -16.44
N ALA A 246 -3.83 -7.61 -17.76
CA ALA A 246 -2.87 -6.76 -18.47
C ALA A 246 -2.99 -5.29 -18.04
N CYS A 247 -4.20 -4.79 -17.81
CA CYS A 247 -4.44 -3.45 -17.29
C CYS A 247 -3.84 -3.28 -15.88
N CYS A 248 -4.06 -4.24 -14.98
CA CYS A 248 -3.45 -4.24 -13.64
C CYS A 248 -1.93 -4.31 -13.71
N ALA A 249 -1.37 -5.17 -14.57
CA ALA A 249 0.07 -5.25 -14.79
C ALA A 249 0.64 -3.92 -15.30
N GLY A 250 -0.03 -3.27 -16.25
CA GLY A 250 0.34 -1.94 -16.75
C GLY A 250 0.31 -0.86 -15.68
N ALA A 251 -0.71 -0.87 -14.81
CA ALA A 251 -0.79 0.04 -13.67
C ALA A 251 0.38 -0.16 -12.69
N PHE A 252 0.74 -1.41 -12.41
CA PHE A 252 1.91 -1.75 -11.58
C PHE A 252 3.25 -1.40 -12.25
N LEU A 253 3.36 -1.53 -13.57
CA LEU A 253 4.54 -1.10 -14.33
C LEU A 253 4.73 0.41 -14.21
N ILE A 254 3.68 1.20 -14.46
CA ILE A 254 3.69 2.65 -14.30
C ILE A 254 4.05 3.00 -12.86
N ALA A 255 3.48 2.29 -11.88
CA ALA A 255 3.77 2.54 -10.47
C ALA A 255 5.23 2.24 -10.09
N GLY A 256 5.82 1.18 -10.66
CA GLY A 256 7.22 0.82 -10.48
C GLY A 256 8.16 1.84 -11.10
N ILE A 257 7.89 2.28 -12.34
CA ILE A 257 8.64 3.33 -13.03
C ILE A 257 8.55 4.65 -12.24
N ALA A 258 7.35 5.04 -11.79
CA ALA A 258 7.15 6.24 -10.99
C ALA A 258 7.92 6.19 -9.66
N GLY A 259 8.00 5.01 -9.03
CA GLY A 259 8.76 4.77 -7.80
C GLY A 259 10.26 5.09 -7.93
N TRP A 260 10.85 4.96 -9.12
CA TRP A 260 12.27 5.31 -9.35
C TRP A 260 12.55 6.82 -9.24
N PHE A 261 11.53 7.66 -9.46
CA PHE A 261 11.66 9.12 -9.34
C PHE A 261 11.53 9.60 -7.90
N MET A 262 11.22 8.71 -6.95
CA MET A 262 11.17 9.05 -5.54
C MET A 262 12.58 9.36 -5.03
N ASP A 263 12.72 10.53 -4.42
CA ASP A 263 13.93 11.00 -3.79
C ASP A 263 13.61 11.52 -2.38
N SER A 264 13.90 10.68 -1.37
CA SER A 264 13.77 11.01 0.06
C SER A 264 14.96 11.79 0.62
N SER A 265 16.01 12.04 -0.16
CA SER A 265 17.15 12.84 0.31
C SER A 265 16.88 14.35 0.31
N ARG A 266 15.72 14.77 -0.20
CA ARG A 266 15.34 16.18 -0.37
C ARG A 266 14.04 16.47 0.40
N PRO A 267 14.12 16.90 1.67
CA PRO A 267 12.97 17.37 2.42
C PRO A 267 12.34 18.61 1.77
N LEU A 268 11.04 18.84 1.99
CA LEU A 268 10.31 19.97 1.39
C LEU A 268 10.75 21.35 1.91
N GLU A 269 11.23 21.41 3.14
CA GLU A 269 11.98 22.56 3.63
C GLU A 269 13.43 22.08 3.75
N GLY A 270 14.36 22.75 3.04
CA GLY A 270 15.77 22.52 3.31
C GLY A 270 16.02 22.76 4.79
N GLU A 271 16.81 21.90 5.43
CA GLU A 271 17.32 22.17 6.77
C GLU A 271 17.85 23.60 6.77
N LYS A 272 17.11 24.53 7.38
CA LYS A 272 17.77 25.72 7.90
C LYS A 272 18.66 25.14 8.97
N LYS A 273 19.96 25.01 8.67
CA LYS A 273 20.98 24.91 9.69
C LYS A 273 20.64 25.99 10.70
N ASP A 274 20.28 25.57 11.90
CA ASP A 274 20.28 26.45 13.06
C ASP A 274 21.74 26.88 13.24
N GLU A 275 22.15 27.95 12.53
CA GLU A 275 23.31 28.74 12.88
C GLU A 275 22.89 29.59 14.07
N GLY A 276 23.24 29.10 15.26
CA GLY A 276 23.11 29.77 16.54
C GLY A 276 24.06 29.15 17.56
#